data_AF-S2KRI8-F1
#
_entry.id   AF-S2KRI8-F1
#
_cell.length_a   1.000
_cell.length_b   1.000
_cell.length_c   1.000
_cell.angle_alpha   90.00
_cell.angle_beta   90.00
_cell.angle_gamma   90.00
#
_symmetry.space_group_name_H-M   'P 1'
#
loop_
_entity.id
_entity.type
_entity.pdbx_description
1 polymer ?
#
loop_
_entity_poly.entity_id
_entity_poly.type
_entity_poly.pdbx_seq_one_letter_code
_entity_poly.pdbx_strand_id
1 'polypeptide(L)'
;MTQAQAPLQQFYIPEEQSIYLLSHDDAKKLKDWVALCTTQLEQLGYRDIELIGKGAYGFVFSGVTARDAQYVFKFTRVTLPQHLQDRLEEEAFMLEQVDHSRVPRLIAFQRLRNQSILVMERAPGENLEEVSLREGRLSPRLVVRIAAQLADILRSLRQESGPAGRPIVHGDIKPSNLVFDAERENIALIDWGSSVFAQLDENQQFVAANVMELMSDNLQQTNARLGDVYFIGEEQLNGGLSSPRFDEQGVAGTLYALASGQSCRFGHKAIPATSLGLPMEFARMLDGLLDPDPERRRHAGDYFLKEMPRIARTVMFDLETSPPTPMVPVWVRPAKHEIDTVVYSSRKSFLREEGAPETLSDVNDVQLDRYYKNFMQGMGETEKAFLAAVSRLGKYPVVGGLAVRWETDGIYIDTSLNLHDSHLKTAFVTAVNNMVNLARAIYRRGIFKSCLFNARDTLHIDREGPHQAFELSPGMRLPYEVSAAPELEDRSRMHSYFEDGPDPEEFLILPEEIMTSLEALNTIHHTGMIIFEALPNHLKIHSYYRLLDPDREEEFRRRLDDILSAIGLIEGLGVSGFMKMPYKDTKFFPHIERLPERYYPKNPRTEDSSPTVQRVEDAL
;
A
#
# COMPACT_ATOMS: atom_id res chain seq x y z
N MET A 1 -32.92 -22.52 -26.82
CA MET A 1 -32.03 -23.14 -25.80
C MET A 1 -30.70 -22.42 -25.88
N THR A 2 -30.61 -21.32 -25.15
CA THR A 2 -29.46 -20.43 -25.05
C THR A 2 -28.50 -21.01 -24.01
N GLN A 3 -27.28 -21.34 -24.43
CA GLN A 3 -26.18 -21.68 -23.52
C GLN A 3 -25.84 -20.44 -22.69
N ALA A 4 -26.12 -20.50 -21.39
CA ALA A 4 -25.65 -19.52 -20.43
C ALA A 4 -24.12 -19.64 -20.31
N GLN A 5 -23.40 -18.60 -20.74
CA GLN A 5 -21.98 -18.45 -20.43
C GLN A 5 -21.81 -18.36 -18.92
N ALA A 6 -20.91 -19.17 -18.37
CA ALA A 6 -20.55 -19.13 -16.96
C ALA A 6 -19.93 -17.76 -16.62
N PRO A 7 -20.35 -17.09 -15.53
CA PRO A 7 -19.77 -15.83 -15.09
C PRO A 7 -18.33 -16.07 -14.60
N LEU A 8 -17.35 -15.44 -15.25
CA LEU A 8 -15.95 -15.44 -14.81
C LEU A 8 -15.84 -14.64 -13.50
N GLN A 9 -15.51 -15.34 -12.41
CA GLN A 9 -15.48 -14.79 -11.05
C GLN A 9 -14.17 -14.07 -10.72
N GLN A 10 -14.33 -12.78 -10.40
CA GLN A 10 -13.58 -11.85 -9.54
C GLN A 10 -12.11 -12.15 -9.21
N PHE A 11 -11.23 -11.27 -9.71
CA PHE A 11 -9.83 -11.19 -9.31
C PHE A 11 -9.67 -10.46 -7.95
N TYR A 12 -9.01 -11.13 -7.01
CA TYR A 12 -8.30 -10.49 -5.91
C TYR A 12 -6.88 -10.19 -6.42
N ILE A 13 -6.51 -8.90 -6.49
CA ILE A 13 -5.19 -8.47 -6.96
C ILE A 13 -4.45 -7.84 -5.78
N PRO A 14 -3.46 -8.51 -5.18
CA PRO A 14 -2.47 -7.86 -4.33
C PRO A 14 -1.63 -6.91 -5.20
N GLU A 15 -1.41 -5.68 -4.73
CA GLU A 15 -0.72 -4.59 -5.45
C GLU A 15 0.70 -4.94 -5.87
N GLU A 16 1.34 -5.88 -5.20
CA GLU A 16 2.64 -6.42 -5.56
C GLU A 16 2.61 -7.91 -5.22
N GLN A 17 2.14 -8.75 -6.15
CA GLN A 17 2.25 -10.19 -5.94
C GLN A 17 3.73 -10.54 -5.80
N SER A 18 4.09 -11.06 -4.62
CA SER A 18 5.31 -11.81 -4.42
C SER A 18 5.54 -12.78 -5.58
N ILE A 19 6.79 -12.91 -6.04
CA ILE A 19 7.14 -13.88 -7.10
C ILE A 19 6.72 -15.31 -6.72
N TYR A 20 6.63 -15.60 -5.42
CA TYR A 20 6.23 -16.90 -4.88
C TYR A 20 4.72 -17.15 -5.03
N LEU A 21 3.91 -16.12 -5.29
CA LEU A 21 2.47 -16.26 -5.55
C LEU A 21 2.14 -16.46 -7.03
N LEU A 22 3.13 -16.27 -7.93
CA LEU A 22 2.95 -16.48 -9.36
C LEU A 22 2.90 -17.97 -9.69
N SER A 23 2.23 -18.30 -10.80
CA SER A 23 2.34 -19.65 -11.38
C SER A 23 3.82 -19.95 -11.71
N HIS A 24 4.19 -21.23 -11.71
CA HIS A 24 5.55 -21.64 -12.05
C HIS A 24 5.99 -21.09 -13.43
N ASP A 25 5.06 -21.10 -14.39
CA ASP A 25 5.29 -20.60 -15.75
C ASP A 25 5.52 -19.09 -15.78
N ASP A 26 4.76 -18.30 -15.00
CA ASP A 26 4.90 -16.84 -15.01
C ASP A 26 6.14 -16.37 -14.24
N ALA A 27 6.49 -17.06 -13.14
CA ALA A 27 7.74 -16.83 -12.44
C ALA A 27 8.96 -17.12 -13.34
N LYS A 28 8.89 -18.17 -14.17
CA LYS A 28 9.92 -18.52 -15.14
C LYS A 28 10.04 -17.48 -16.26
N LYS A 29 8.92 -17.08 -16.88
CA LYS A 29 8.90 -16.02 -17.91
C LYS A 29 9.51 -14.71 -17.39
N LEU A 30 9.20 -14.34 -16.16
CA LEU A 30 9.74 -13.14 -15.52
C LEU A 30 11.27 -13.22 -15.39
N LYS A 31 11.79 -14.34 -14.87
CA LYS A 31 13.24 -14.56 -14.74
C LYS A 31 13.97 -14.54 -16.10
N ASP A 32 13.42 -15.23 -17.09
CA ASP A 32 14.00 -15.28 -18.44
C ASP A 32 14.06 -13.89 -19.08
N TRP A 33 13.02 -13.08 -18.86
CA TRP A 33 12.93 -11.72 -19.40
C TRP A 33 13.91 -10.77 -18.71
N VAL A 34 14.06 -10.85 -17.38
CA VAL A 34 15.06 -10.07 -16.62
C VAL A 34 16.47 -10.40 -17.10
N ALA A 35 16.79 -11.68 -17.32
CA ALA A 35 18.09 -12.10 -17.85
C ALA A 35 18.35 -11.57 -19.26
N LEU A 36 17.32 -11.56 -20.13
CA LEU A 36 17.41 -11.02 -21.49
C LEU A 36 17.73 -9.52 -21.46
N CYS A 37 16.99 -8.72 -20.68
CA CYS A 37 17.21 -7.28 -20.59
C CYS A 37 18.58 -6.94 -20.00
N THR A 38 19.02 -7.70 -18.98
CA THR A 38 20.35 -7.57 -18.39
C THR A 38 21.43 -7.78 -19.47
N THR A 39 21.36 -8.89 -20.20
CA THR A 39 22.31 -9.20 -21.28
C THR A 39 22.33 -8.12 -22.38
N GLN A 40 21.17 -7.58 -22.75
CA GLN A 40 21.08 -6.53 -23.76
C GLN A 40 21.73 -5.22 -23.29
N LEU A 41 21.50 -4.82 -22.04
CA LEU A 41 22.13 -3.64 -21.45
C LEU A 41 23.66 -3.82 -21.32
N GLU A 42 24.13 -5.01 -20.97
CA GLU A 42 25.56 -5.33 -20.96
C GLU A 42 26.20 -5.20 -22.35
N GLN A 43 25.52 -5.71 -23.39
CA GLN A 43 25.97 -5.57 -24.78
C GLN A 43 26.02 -4.12 -25.27
N LEU A 44 25.17 -3.25 -24.71
CA LEU A 44 25.18 -1.81 -24.97
C LEU A 44 26.27 -1.06 -24.17
N GLY A 45 27.07 -1.77 -23.37
CA GLY A 45 28.20 -1.21 -22.62
C GLY A 45 27.85 -0.67 -21.24
N TYR A 46 26.69 -1.05 -20.70
CA TYR A 46 26.33 -0.78 -19.30
C TYR A 46 26.81 -1.91 -18.39
N ARG A 47 27.12 -1.58 -17.14
CA ARG A 47 27.52 -2.52 -16.09
C ARG A 47 26.66 -2.33 -14.84
N ASP A 48 26.79 -3.24 -13.87
CA ASP A 48 26.07 -3.20 -12.60
C ASP A 48 24.56 -3.04 -12.79
N ILE A 49 23.98 -3.91 -13.63
CA ILE A 49 22.59 -3.82 -14.01
C ILE A 49 21.72 -4.48 -12.94
N GLU A 50 20.76 -3.72 -12.44
CA GLU A 50 19.85 -4.16 -11.38
C GLU A 50 18.41 -3.87 -11.79
N LEU A 51 17.51 -4.83 -11.57
CA LEU A 51 16.08 -4.58 -11.67
C LEU A 51 15.66 -3.78 -10.42
N ILE A 52 15.25 -2.53 -10.61
CA ILE A 52 14.88 -1.62 -9.51
C ILE A 52 13.36 -1.42 -9.40
N GLY A 53 12.57 -1.93 -10.35
CA GLY A 53 11.11 -1.81 -10.27
C GLY A 53 10.37 -2.63 -11.32
N LYS A 54 9.12 -2.98 -10.99
CA LYS A 54 8.18 -3.67 -11.87
C LYS A 54 6.85 -2.93 -11.80
N GLY A 55 6.36 -2.45 -12.95
CA GLY A 55 5.11 -1.72 -13.06
C GLY A 55 4.10 -2.41 -13.97
N ALA A 56 2.90 -1.84 -14.05
CA ALA A 56 1.82 -2.30 -14.93
C ALA A 56 2.24 -2.27 -16.42
N TYR A 57 3.03 -1.26 -16.82
CA TYR A 57 3.42 -1.03 -18.21
C TYR A 57 4.77 -1.64 -18.59
N GLY A 58 5.55 -2.13 -17.62
CA GLY A 58 6.95 -2.38 -17.89
C GLY A 58 7.84 -2.79 -16.72
N PHE A 59 9.13 -2.79 -17.00
CA PHE A 59 10.21 -3.09 -16.07
C PHE A 59 11.20 -1.94 -16.03
N VAL A 60 11.77 -1.69 -14.86
CA VAL A 60 12.69 -0.60 -14.63
C VAL A 60 14.02 -1.17 -14.14
N PHE A 61 15.09 -0.86 -14.87
CA PHE A 61 16.45 -1.26 -14.53
C PHE A 61 17.30 -0.05 -14.21
N SER A 62 18.31 -0.22 -13.38
CA SER A 62 19.44 0.70 -13.28
C SER A 62 20.67 0.11 -13.96
N GLY A 63 21.60 0.97 -14.36
CA GLY A 63 22.89 0.54 -14.88
C GLY A 63 23.88 1.69 -14.94
N VAL A 64 25.17 1.35 -15.00
CA VAL A 64 26.29 2.28 -14.97
C VAL A 64 26.97 2.31 -16.33
N THR A 65 27.22 3.51 -16.85
CA THR A 65 27.96 3.71 -18.11
C THR A 65 29.46 3.44 -17.94
N ALA A 66 30.17 3.31 -19.06
CA ALA A 66 31.63 3.26 -19.05
C ALA A 66 32.30 4.48 -18.39
N ARG A 67 31.60 5.62 -18.30
CA ARG A 67 32.06 6.88 -17.69
C ARG A 67 31.52 7.09 -16.27
N ASP A 68 31.07 6.03 -15.59
CA ASP A 68 30.53 6.06 -14.22
C ASP A 68 29.25 6.89 -14.02
N ALA A 69 28.59 7.33 -15.09
CA ALA A 69 27.24 7.89 -14.99
C ALA A 69 26.22 6.77 -14.73
N GLN A 70 25.28 6.99 -13.81
CA GLN A 70 24.23 6.04 -13.46
C GLN A 70 22.91 6.42 -14.14
N TYR A 71 22.29 5.47 -14.83
CA TYR A 71 21.04 5.67 -15.56
C TYR A 71 19.95 4.69 -15.12
N VAL A 72 18.71 5.08 -15.40
CA VAL A 72 17.51 4.26 -15.25
C VAL A 72 16.91 3.99 -16.63
N PHE A 73 16.51 2.75 -16.86
CA PHE A 73 15.94 2.24 -18.11
C PHE A 73 14.53 1.73 -17.85
N LYS A 74 13.51 2.37 -18.42
CA LYS A 74 12.12 1.93 -18.37
C LYS A 74 11.75 1.29 -19.71
N PHE A 75 11.31 0.04 -19.65
CA PHE A 75 10.97 -0.76 -20.82
C PHE A 75 9.48 -1.07 -20.85
N THR A 76 8.83 -0.87 -21.99
CA THR A 76 7.48 -1.41 -22.17
C THR A 76 7.51 -2.91 -22.43
N ARG A 77 6.44 -3.62 -22.02
CA ARG A 77 6.25 -5.02 -22.44
C ARG A 77 5.84 -5.05 -23.92
N VAL A 78 6.53 -5.88 -24.72
CA VAL A 78 6.28 -6.02 -26.17
C VAL A 78 4.86 -6.50 -26.47
N THR A 79 4.22 -7.21 -25.53
CA THR A 79 2.86 -7.75 -25.65
C THR A 79 1.76 -6.70 -25.42
N LEU A 80 2.10 -5.49 -24.96
CA LEU A 80 1.10 -4.46 -24.69
C LEU A 80 0.59 -3.84 -26.00
N PRO A 81 -0.71 -3.49 -26.08
CA PRO A 81 -1.28 -2.71 -27.17
C PRO A 81 -0.49 -1.43 -27.47
N GLN A 82 -0.50 -1.01 -28.73
CA GLN A 82 0.27 0.15 -29.20
C GLN A 82 0.03 1.42 -28.38
N HIS A 83 -1.23 1.74 -28.07
CA HIS A 83 -1.59 2.92 -27.28
C HIS A 83 -1.02 2.91 -25.85
N LEU A 84 -0.65 1.74 -25.29
CA LEU A 84 0.05 1.66 -24.00
C LEU A 84 1.56 1.79 -24.16
N GLN A 85 2.10 1.43 -25.32
CA GLN A 85 3.51 1.66 -25.63
C GLN A 85 3.79 3.15 -25.90
N ASP A 86 2.84 3.83 -26.55
CA ASP A 86 2.90 5.26 -26.83
C ASP A 86 2.90 6.09 -25.53
N ARG A 87 2.37 5.55 -24.42
CA ARG A 87 2.43 6.21 -23.10
C ARG A 87 3.86 6.48 -22.62
N LEU A 88 4.81 5.60 -22.94
CA LEU A 88 6.20 5.82 -22.55
C LEU A 88 6.86 6.92 -23.39
N GLU A 89 6.42 7.11 -24.63
CA GLU A 89 6.82 8.23 -25.48
C GLU A 89 6.26 9.55 -24.95
N GLU A 90 4.98 9.56 -24.55
CA GLU A 90 4.35 10.71 -23.90
C GLU A 90 5.05 11.07 -22.57
N GLU A 91 5.42 10.08 -21.76
CA GLU A 91 6.21 10.28 -20.54
C GLU A 91 7.58 10.92 -20.83
N ALA A 92 8.31 10.41 -21.84
CA ALA A 92 9.58 10.98 -22.26
C ALA A 92 9.42 12.44 -22.72
N PHE A 93 8.39 12.71 -23.51
CA PHE A 93 8.08 14.04 -24.00
C PHE A 93 7.78 15.02 -22.87
N MET A 94 6.99 14.61 -21.87
CA MET A 94 6.71 15.45 -20.71
C MET A 94 7.95 15.71 -19.86
N LEU A 95 8.78 14.69 -19.63
CA LEU A 95 10.04 14.83 -18.89
C LEU A 95 11.01 15.80 -19.59
N GLU A 96 11.06 15.80 -20.92
CA GLU A 96 11.88 16.73 -21.71
C GLU A 96 11.51 18.21 -21.47
N GLN A 97 10.26 18.50 -21.09
CA GLN A 97 9.78 19.87 -20.84
C GLN A 97 10.22 20.43 -19.49
N VAL A 98 10.83 19.62 -18.62
CA VAL A 98 11.08 19.97 -17.23
C VAL A 98 12.58 20.17 -17.00
N ASP A 99 12.97 21.42 -16.75
CA ASP A 99 14.33 21.75 -16.31
C ASP A 99 14.32 22.15 -14.83
N HIS A 100 14.62 21.19 -13.96
CA HIS A 100 14.68 21.42 -12.52
C HIS A 100 15.75 20.54 -11.85
N SER A 101 16.50 21.10 -10.91
CA SER A 101 17.62 20.41 -10.23
C SER A 101 17.23 19.15 -9.45
N ARG A 102 15.94 18.97 -9.15
CA ARG A 102 15.36 17.82 -8.44
C ARG A 102 14.51 16.92 -9.35
N VAL A 103 14.69 17.02 -10.65
CA VAL A 103 14.05 16.16 -11.64
C VAL A 103 15.17 15.54 -12.47
N PRO A 104 15.32 14.20 -12.48
CA PRO A 104 16.36 13.56 -13.28
C PRO A 104 16.15 13.84 -14.77
N ARG A 105 17.22 14.16 -15.49
CA ARG A 105 17.08 14.53 -16.90
C ARG A 105 16.79 13.33 -17.78
N LEU A 106 15.99 13.57 -18.83
CA LEU A 106 15.89 12.66 -19.97
C LEU A 106 17.25 12.55 -20.65
N ILE A 107 17.74 11.32 -20.85
CA ILE A 107 18.97 11.04 -21.61
C ILE A 107 18.63 10.67 -23.04
N ALA A 108 17.68 9.76 -23.22
CA ALA A 108 17.22 9.33 -24.54
C ALA A 108 15.87 8.63 -24.46
N PHE A 109 15.10 8.71 -25.54
CA PHE A 109 13.98 7.83 -25.81
C PHE A 109 14.23 7.08 -27.12
N GLN A 110 14.01 5.78 -27.13
CA GLN A 110 14.28 4.92 -28.29
C GLN A 110 13.16 3.90 -28.49
N ARG A 111 12.86 3.60 -29.75
CA ARG A 111 11.90 2.57 -30.13
C ARG A 111 12.60 1.48 -30.95
N LEU A 112 12.79 0.31 -30.35
CA LEU A 112 13.50 -0.81 -30.95
C LEU A 112 12.54 -1.98 -31.19
N ARG A 113 12.28 -2.34 -32.45
CA ARG A 113 11.48 -3.55 -32.84
C ARG A 113 10.16 -3.71 -32.03
N ASN A 114 9.39 -2.62 -31.90
CA ASN A 114 8.15 -2.53 -31.09
C ASN A 114 8.32 -2.60 -29.57
N GLN A 115 9.50 -2.23 -29.06
CA GLN A 115 9.71 -1.96 -27.64
C GLN A 115 10.15 -0.51 -27.46
N SER A 116 9.47 0.22 -26.59
CA SER A 116 9.86 1.58 -26.21
C SER A 116 10.79 1.51 -25.01
N ILE A 117 11.86 2.29 -25.05
CA ILE A 117 12.90 2.38 -24.03
C ILE A 117 13.09 3.85 -23.68
N LEU A 118 12.82 4.20 -22.43
CA LEU A 118 13.11 5.50 -21.84
C LEU A 118 14.37 5.39 -20.99
N VAL A 119 15.35 6.25 -21.26
CA VAL A 119 16.61 6.36 -20.51
C VAL A 119 16.68 7.72 -19.84
N MET A 120 16.89 7.73 -18.53
CA MET A 120 17.01 8.96 -17.73
C MET A 120 18.14 8.86 -16.71
N GLU A 121 18.57 10.01 -16.18
CA GLU A 121 19.52 10.06 -15.06
C GLU A 121 18.96 9.29 -13.84
N ARG A 122 19.83 8.62 -13.09
CA ARG A 122 19.45 7.98 -11.83
C ARG A 122 19.52 9.00 -10.70
N ALA A 123 18.40 9.20 -10.01
CA ALA A 123 18.38 9.95 -8.76
C ALA A 123 19.15 9.17 -7.67
N PRO A 124 19.99 9.83 -6.84
CA PRO A 124 20.70 9.17 -5.75
C PRO A 124 19.77 8.86 -4.58
N GLY A 125 19.86 7.64 -4.05
CA GLY A 125 19.15 7.21 -2.84
C GLY A 125 18.03 6.20 -3.08
N GLU A 126 17.10 6.12 -2.13
CA GLU A 126 15.97 5.19 -2.09
C GLU A 126 14.65 5.95 -2.16
N ASN A 127 13.55 5.32 -2.61
CA ASN A 127 12.26 6.03 -2.61
C ASN A 127 11.76 6.28 -1.17
N LEU A 128 11.00 7.36 -0.97
CA LEU A 128 10.52 7.74 0.37
C LEU A 128 9.51 6.76 0.97
N GLU A 129 8.90 5.89 0.16
CA GLU A 129 8.06 4.81 0.67
C GLU A 129 8.89 3.78 1.45
N GLU A 130 10.00 3.31 0.87
CA GLU A 130 10.97 2.42 1.52
C GLU A 130 11.58 3.05 2.77
N VAL A 131 11.98 4.32 2.68
CA VAL A 131 12.52 5.07 3.84
C VAL A 131 11.47 5.14 4.95
N SER A 132 10.22 5.43 4.62
CA SER A 132 9.13 5.48 5.62
C SER A 132 8.75 4.10 6.17
N LEU A 133 8.91 3.01 5.41
CA LEU A 133 8.72 1.65 5.93
C LEU A 133 9.84 1.28 6.91
N ARG A 134 11.07 1.68 6.62
CA ARG A 134 12.24 1.42 7.48
C ARG A 134 12.23 2.25 8.75
N GLU A 135 11.96 3.55 8.64
CA GLU A 135 12.06 4.50 9.75
C GLU A 135 10.73 4.74 10.48
N GLY A 136 9.60 4.42 9.83
CA GLY A 136 8.26 4.72 10.32
C GLY A 136 7.86 6.17 10.00
N ARG A 137 7.64 6.96 11.06
CA ARG A 137 7.32 8.39 10.93
C ARG A 137 8.62 9.16 10.71
N LEU A 138 8.68 9.97 9.65
CA LEU A 138 9.82 10.86 9.45
C LEU A 138 9.78 12.01 10.46
N SER A 139 10.96 12.52 10.83
CA SER A 139 11.05 13.59 11.83
C SER A 139 10.34 14.86 11.32
N PRO A 140 9.72 15.66 12.22
CA PRO A 140 9.10 16.93 11.83
C PRO A 140 10.04 17.87 11.06
N ARG A 141 11.34 17.88 11.41
CA ARG A 141 12.37 18.65 10.71
C ARG A 141 12.51 18.17 9.26
N LEU A 142 12.65 16.86 9.07
CA LEU A 142 12.81 16.28 7.74
C LEU A 142 11.56 16.47 6.87
N VAL A 143 10.36 16.29 7.42
CA VAL A 143 9.09 16.53 6.72
C VAL A 143 9.00 17.98 6.23
N VAL A 144 9.34 18.97 7.07
CA VAL A 144 9.35 20.39 6.67
C VAL A 144 10.39 20.66 5.57
N ARG A 145 11.56 20.02 5.64
CA ARG A 145 12.60 20.13 4.61
C ARG A 145 12.15 19.53 3.28
N ILE A 146 11.49 18.36 3.28
CA ILE A 146 10.89 17.74 2.09
C ILE A 146 9.80 18.65 1.52
N ALA A 147 8.94 19.19 2.38
CA ALA A 147 7.87 20.10 1.97
C ALA A 147 8.39 21.35 1.26
N ALA A 148 9.51 21.92 1.73
CA ALA A 148 10.16 23.06 1.08
C ALA A 148 10.66 22.72 -0.33
N GLN A 149 11.21 21.53 -0.53
CA GLN A 149 11.69 21.05 -1.83
C GLN A 149 10.53 20.75 -2.79
N LEU A 150 9.44 20.16 -2.30
CA LEU A 150 8.21 19.98 -3.09
C LEU A 150 7.60 21.31 -3.50
N ALA A 151 7.53 22.30 -2.60
CA ALA A 151 7.06 23.64 -2.93
C ALA A 151 7.91 24.30 -4.04
N ASP A 152 9.22 24.08 -4.04
CA ASP A 152 10.13 24.57 -5.09
C ASP A 152 9.83 23.92 -6.44
N ILE A 153 9.66 22.59 -6.47
CA ILE A 153 9.25 21.84 -7.67
C ILE A 153 7.90 22.36 -8.19
N LEU A 154 6.88 22.47 -7.32
CA LEU A 154 5.55 22.94 -7.74
C LEU A 154 5.58 24.36 -8.30
N ARG A 155 6.40 25.27 -7.75
CA ARG A 155 6.57 26.61 -8.33
C ARG A 155 7.18 26.54 -9.73
N SER A 156 8.16 25.65 -9.96
CA SER A 156 8.76 25.45 -11.27
C SER A 156 7.75 24.91 -12.28
N LEU A 157 6.92 23.93 -11.89
CA LEU A 157 5.92 23.32 -12.78
C LEU A 157 4.75 24.26 -13.09
N ARG A 158 4.43 25.18 -12.18
CA ARG A 158 3.42 26.22 -12.39
C ARG A 158 3.81 27.30 -13.37
N GLN A 159 5.11 27.54 -13.55
CA GLN A 159 5.55 28.60 -14.43
C GLN A 159 5.15 28.27 -15.87
N GLU A 160 4.48 29.20 -16.54
CA GLU A 160 4.11 29.15 -17.96
C GLU A 160 5.34 29.34 -18.87
N SER A 161 6.46 28.71 -18.54
CA SER A 161 7.76 28.93 -19.19
C SER A 161 8.18 27.79 -20.12
N GLY A 162 7.36 26.73 -20.23
CA GLY A 162 7.58 25.64 -21.21
C GLY A 162 7.22 26.06 -22.64
N PRO A 163 7.64 25.29 -23.66
CA PRO A 163 7.41 25.64 -25.08
C PRO A 163 5.93 25.70 -25.50
N ALA A 164 5.03 25.14 -24.69
CA ALA A 164 3.57 25.24 -24.86
C ALA A 164 2.94 26.44 -24.12
N GLY A 165 3.68 27.16 -23.27
CA GLY A 165 3.15 28.25 -22.44
C GLY A 165 2.06 27.81 -21.45
N ARG A 166 2.12 26.56 -20.97
CA ARG A 166 1.16 25.99 -20.01
C ARG A 166 1.86 25.42 -18.79
N PRO A 167 1.23 25.48 -17.60
CA PRO A 167 1.69 24.73 -16.45
C PRO A 167 1.73 23.23 -16.73
N ILE A 168 2.67 22.54 -16.11
CA ILE A 168 2.76 21.08 -16.12
C ILE A 168 2.13 20.55 -14.83
N VAL A 169 1.32 19.51 -14.94
CA VAL A 169 0.77 18.76 -13.81
C VAL A 169 1.45 17.39 -13.81
N HIS A 170 2.11 17.04 -12.71
CA HIS A 170 2.74 15.72 -12.55
C HIS A 170 1.67 14.62 -12.41
N GLY A 171 0.63 14.86 -11.62
CA GLY A 171 -0.56 14.01 -11.52
C GLY A 171 -0.42 12.76 -10.64
N ASP A 172 0.80 12.37 -10.24
CA ASP A 172 1.03 11.22 -9.35
C ASP A 172 2.15 11.46 -8.30
N ILE A 173 2.07 12.57 -7.56
CA ILE A 173 3.04 12.85 -6.48
C ILE A 173 2.70 11.98 -5.26
N LYS A 174 3.61 11.06 -4.92
CA LYS A 174 3.51 10.12 -3.79
C LYS A 174 4.90 9.71 -3.27
N PRO A 175 5.03 9.11 -2.06
CA PRO A 175 6.31 8.69 -1.52
C PRO A 175 7.16 7.79 -2.44
N SER A 176 6.57 6.84 -3.16
CA SER A 176 7.31 5.97 -4.09
C SER A 176 7.85 6.68 -5.33
N ASN A 177 7.31 7.85 -5.67
CA ASN A 177 7.79 8.69 -6.78
C ASN A 177 8.77 9.79 -6.32
N LEU A 178 9.22 9.75 -5.06
CA LEU A 178 10.22 10.66 -4.51
C LEU A 178 11.46 9.88 -4.05
N VAL A 179 12.55 9.99 -4.79
CA VAL A 179 13.85 9.40 -4.41
C VAL A 179 14.55 10.33 -3.43
N PHE A 180 15.05 9.80 -2.33
CA PHE A 180 15.65 10.53 -1.22
C PHE A 180 17.12 10.18 -1.02
N ASP A 181 17.97 11.19 -1.22
CA ASP A 181 19.39 11.16 -0.86
C ASP A 181 19.52 11.48 0.62
N ALA A 182 19.72 10.46 1.46
CA ALA A 182 19.84 10.60 2.91
C ALA A 182 21.07 11.42 3.35
N GLU A 183 22.16 11.43 2.56
CA GLU A 183 23.37 12.19 2.89
C GLU A 183 23.15 13.70 2.73
N ARG A 184 22.46 14.08 1.64
CA ARG A 184 22.16 15.49 1.34
C ARG A 184 20.80 15.95 1.84
N GLU A 185 19.96 15.03 2.30
CA GLU A 185 18.54 15.21 2.57
C GLU A 185 17.81 15.93 1.41
N ASN A 186 18.11 15.50 0.19
CA ASN A 186 17.51 16.03 -1.03
C ASN A 186 16.54 15.02 -1.63
N ILE A 187 15.44 15.51 -2.19
CA ILE A 187 14.50 14.68 -2.94
C ILE A 187 14.69 14.88 -4.45
N ALA A 188 14.35 13.85 -5.22
CA ALA A 188 14.14 13.93 -6.65
C ALA A 188 12.76 13.37 -7.02
N LEU A 189 12.00 14.09 -7.83
CA LEU A 189 10.70 13.66 -8.34
C LEU A 189 10.89 12.86 -9.63
N ILE A 190 10.34 11.64 -9.63
CA ILE A 190 10.43 10.69 -10.73
C ILE A 190 9.03 10.24 -11.18
N ASP A 191 8.99 9.45 -12.26
CA ASP A 191 7.79 8.85 -12.86
C ASP A 191 6.76 9.85 -13.42
N TRP A 192 6.99 10.25 -14.67
CA TRP A 192 6.19 11.26 -15.37
C TRP A 192 5.04 10.64 -16.17
N GLY A 193 4.74 9.35 -15.94
CA GLY A 193 3.74 8.60 -16.70
C GLY A 193 2.30 9.13 -16.57
N SER A 194 2.01 9.88 -15.51
CA SER A 194 0.69 10.51 -15.28
C SER A 194 0.65 12.00 -15.66
N SER A 195 1.78 12.54 -16.11
CA SER A 195 1.91 13.98 -16.32
C SER A 195 1.23 14.48 -17.58
N VAL A 196 0.70 15.70 -17.49
CA VAL A 196 -0.04 16.37 -18.58
C VAL A 196 0.20 17.88 -18.52
N PHE A 197 -0.06 18.58 -19.63
CA PHE A 197 -0.23 20.03 -19.58
C PHE A 197 -1.57 20.37 -18.94
N ALA A 198 -1.56 21.35 -18.03
CA ALA A 198 -2.77 21.82 -17.37
C ALA A 198 -3.77 22.39 -18.38
N GLN A 199 -5.04 22.03 -18.20
CA GLN A 199 -6.17 22.65 -18.91
C GLN A 199 -6.66 23.90 -18.18
N LEU A 200 -6.47 23.96 -16.86
CA LEU A 200 -6.85 25.05 -15.99
C LEU A 200 -5.63 25.59 -15.22
N ASP A 201 -5.62 26.89 -14.93
CA ASP A 201 -4.62 27.54 -14.09
C ASP A 201 -4.89 27.27 -12.59
N GLU A 202 -4.12 27.90 -11.69
CA GLU A 202 -4.35 27.80 -10.25
C GLU A 202 -5.66 28.45 -9.77
N ASN A 203 -6.29 29.30 -10.58
CA ASN A 203 -7.56 29.98 -10.31
C ASN A 203 -8.74 29.28 -10.98
N GLN A 204 -8.54 28.08 -11.54
CA GLN A 204 -9.54 27.28 -12.25
C GLN A 204 -10.06 27.95 -13.54
N GLN A 205 -9.22 28.76 -14.17
CA GLN A 205 -9.49 29.39 -15.47
C GLN A 205 -8.81 28.62 -16.60
N PHE A 206 -9.44 28.53 -17.76
CA PHE A 206 -8.88 27.80 -18.90
C PHE A 206 -7.56 28.39 -19.39
N VAL A 207 -6.54 27.55 -19.49
CA VAL A 207 -5.24 27.86 -20.08
C VAL A 207 -5.31 27.52 -21.57
N ALA A 208 -5.55 28.52 -22.41
CA ALA A 208 -5.60 28.33 -23.87
C ALA A 208 -4.77 29.38 -24.59
N ALA A 209 -4.10 28.96 -25.66
CA ALA A 209 -3.27 29.86 -26.47
C ALA A 209 -4.12 30.74 -27.39
N ASN A 210 -5.35 30.33 -27.73
CA ASN A 210 -6.26 31.10 -28.57
C ASN A 210 -7.74 30.73 -28.36
N VAL A 211 -8.63 31.60 -28.86
CA VAL A 211 -10.10 31.48 -28.72
C VAL A 211 -10.65 30.24 -29.45
N MET A 212 -10.03 29.78 -30.55
CA MET A 212 -10.50 28.59 -31.27
C MET A 212 -10.29 27.31 -30.47
N GLU A 213 -9.20 27.22 -29.71
CA GLU A 213 -8.90 26.05 -28.88
C GLU A 213 -9.91 25.88 -27.74
N LEU A 214 -10.33 27.00 -27.12
CA LEU A 214 -11.39 27.04 -26.10
C LEU A 214 -12.73 26.51 -26.64
N MET A 215 -12.96 26.59 -27.95
CA MET A 215 -14.18 26.11 -28.61
C MET A 215 -14.07 24.67 -29.11
N SER A 216 -12.95 23.98 -28.85
CA SER A 216 -12.78 22.57 -29.21
C SER A 216 -13.34 21.64 -28.13
N ASP A 217 -14.04 20.58 -28.54
CA ASP A 217 -14.58 19.56 -27.61
C ASP A 217 -13.48 18.89 -26.78
N ASN A 218 -12.25 18.82 -27.31
CA ASN A 218 -11.10 18.22 -26.63
C ASN A 218 -10.69 19.00 -25.37
N LEU A 219 -10.91 20.32 -25.33
CA LEU A 219 -10.55 21.15 -24.17
C LEU A 219 -11.58 21.04 -23.03
N GLN A 220 -12.79 20.57 -23.35
CA GLN A 220 -13.85 20.30 -22.37
C GLN A 220 -13.81 18.87 -21.81
N GLN A 221 -13.09 17.96 -22.46
CA GLN A 221 -12.84 16.62 -21.93
C GLN A 221 -11.57 16.63 -21.07
N THR A 222 -11.57 15.87 -19.97
CA THR A 222 -10.38 15.77 -19.13
C THR A 222 -9.25 15.06 -19.87
N ASN A 223 -8.06 15.67 -19.84
CA ASN A 223 -6.82 15.01 -20.21
C ASN A 223 -6.14 14.31 -19.02
N ALA A 224 -6.67 14.50 -17.79
CA ALA A 224 -6.04 14.02 -16.58
C ALA A 224 -5.93 12.50 -16.57
N ARG A 225 -4.73 12.01 -16.29
CA ARG A 225 -4.50 10.58 -16.04
C ARG A 225 -4.80 10.27 -14.58
N LEU A 226 -5.29 9.06 -14.32
CA LEU A 226 -5.53 8.63 -12.95
C LEU A 226 -4.19 8.29 -12.30
N GLY A 227 -3.78 9.08 -11.30
CA GLY A 227 -2.68 8.74 -10.42
C GLY A 227 -3.11 7.76 -9.32
N ASP A 228 -2.26 7.61 -8.32
CA ASP A 228 -2.50 6.72 -7.19
C ASP A 228 -3.67 7.19 -6.34
N VAL A 229 -4.71 6.37 -6.26
CA VAL A 229 -5.98 6.67 -5.57
C VAL A 229 -5.80 7.01 -4.09
N TYR A 230 -4.70 6.59 -3.47
CA TYR A 230 -4.40 6.88 -2.05
C TYR A 230 -3.85 8.29 -1.82
N PHE A 231 -3.43 8.99 -2.88
CA PHE A 231 -2.76 10.29 -2.81
C PHE A 231 -3.45 11.38 -3.64
N ILE A 232 -4.10 11.03 -4.75
CA ILE A 232 -4.79 12.02 -5.59
C ILE A 232 -6.03 12.63 -4.92
N GLY A 233 -6.36 13.86 -5.30
CA GLY A 233 -7.54 14.59 -4.84
C GLY A 233 -8.85 14.12 -5.51
N GLU A 234 -9.99 14.52 -4.94
CA GLU A 234 -11.31 14.14 -5.45
C GLU A 234 -11.59 14.64 -6.87
N GLU A 235 -11.11 15.84 -7.21
CA GLU A 235 -11.27 16.41 -8.56
C GLU A 235 -10.64 15.51 -9.62
N GLN A 236 -9.40 15.07 -9.41
CA GLN A 236 -8.71 14.15 -10.32
C GLN A 236 -9.38 12.76 -10.36
N LEU A 237 -9.76 12.22 -9.18
CA LEU A 237 -10.44 10.92 -9.08
C LEU A 237 -11.78 10.90 -9.85
N ASN A 238 -12.48 12.03 -9.86
CA ASN A 238 -13.77 12.20 -10.54
C ASN A 238 -13.64 12.61 -12.01
N GLY A 239 -12.42 12.71 -12.55
CA GLY A 239 -12.18 13.07 -13.95
C GLY A 239 -12.35 14.57 -14.22
N GLY A 240 -12.03 15.43 -13.26
CA GLY A 240 -11.94 16.87 -13.45
C GLY A 240 -10.83 17.25 -14.44
N LEU A 241 -10.91 18.47 -14.96
CA LEU A 241 -9.88 19.01 -15.87
C LEU A 241 -8.57 19.21 -15.10
N SER A 242 -7.43 18.95 -15.75
CA SER A 242 -6.12 19.05 -15.09
C SER A 242 -5.81 20.49 -14.68
N SER A 243 -5.34 20.66 -13.44
CA SER A 243 -4.92 21.93 -12.86
C SER A 243 -3.68 21.70 -11.98
N PRO A 244 -2.80 22.71 -11.80
CA PRO A 244 -1.72 22.65 -10.82
C PRO A 244 -2.15 22.36 -9.38
N ARG A 245 -3.45 22.48 -9.07
CA ARG A 245 -4.05 22.10 -7.78
C ARG A 245 -4.05 20.60 -7.53
N PHE A 246 -4.00 19.76 -8.57
CA PHE A 246 -3.89 18.30 -8.40
C PHE A 246 -2.60 17.91 -7.70
N ASP A 247 -1.48 18.53 -8.09
CA ASP A 247 -0.18 18.28 -7.48
C ASP A 247 -0.10 18.79 -6.03
N GLU A 248 -0.83 19.85 -5.66
CA GLU A 248 -0.95 20.26 -4.25
C GLU A 248 -1.56 19.16 -3.39
N GLN A 249 -2.57 18.45 -3.91
CA GLN A 249 -3.21 17.34 -3.21
C GLN A 249 -2.27 16.14 -3.09
N GLY A 250 -1.54 15.80 -4.14
CA GLY A 250 -0.50 14.78 -4.09
C GLY A 250 0.59 15.11 -3.05
N VAL A 251 1.06 16.36 -3.02
CA VAL A 251 2.01 16.84 -2.01
C VAL A 251 1.43 16.75 -0.60
N ALA A 252 0.17 17.15 -0.39
CA ALA A 252 -0.49 17.09 0.91
C ALA A 252 -0.60 15.64 1.41
N GLY A 253 -1.08 14.73 0.55
CA GLY A 253 -1.16 13.31 0.86
C GLY A 253 0.21 12.69 1.16
N THR A 254 1.22 13.06 0.39
CA THR A 254 2.61 12.61 0.57
C THR A 254 3.18 13.07 1.91
N LEU A 255 3.12 14.36 2.21
CA LEU A 255 3.66 14.93 3.45
C LEU A 255 2.95 14.34 4.67
N TYR A 256 1.62 14.19 4.59
CA TYR A 256 0.84 13.55 5.64
C TYR A 256 1.22 12.07 5.83
N ALA A 257 1.36 11.29 4.76
CA ALA A 257 1.76 9.90 4.84
C ALA A 257 3.13 9.73 5.51
N LEU A 258 4.11 10.56 5.14
CA LEU A 258 5.46 10.55 5.73
C LEU A 258 5.47 10.98 7.21
N ALA A 259 4.71 12.01 7.56
CA ALA A 259 4.61 12.51 8.93
C ALA A 259 3.84 11.56 9.86
N SER A 260 2.84 10.86 9.34
CA SER A 260 2.00 9.94 10.10
C SER A 260 2.53 8.51 10.10
N GLY A 261 3.38 8.13 9.14
CA GLY A 261 3.84 6.75 8.93
C GLY A 261 2.73 5.87 8.32
N GLN A 262 1.90 6.44 7.46
CA GLN A 262 0.80 5.78 6.75
C GLN A 262 1.13 5.64 5.25
N SER A 263 0.29 4.92 4.51
CA SER A 263 0.40 4.74 3.05
C SER A 263 -0.68 5.50 2.26
N CYS A 264 -1.40 6.44 2.89
CA CYS A 264 -2.49 7.19 2.23
C CYS A 264 -2.81 8.49 2.97
N ARG A 265 -3.63 9.35 2.33
CA ARG A 265 -4.13 10.61 2.91
C ARG A 265 -5.38 10.50 3.79
N PHE A 266 -6.09 9.38 3.75
CA PHE A 266 -7.46 9.29 4.27
C PHE A 266 -7.56 9.32 5.80
N GLY A 267 -6.47 9.04 6.51
CA GLY A 267 -6.47 8.95 7.98
C GLY A 267 -6.51 10.29 8.72
N HIS A 268 -6.45 11.42 8.00
CA HIS A 268 -6.24 12.75 8.57
C HIS A 268 -7.36 13.23 9.51
N LYS A 269 -8.57 12.67 9.43
CA LYS A 269 -9.65 13.00 10.38
C LYS A 269 -9.40 12.41 11.76
N ALA A 270 -9.00 11.13 11.80
CA ALA A 270 -8.72 10.42 13.05
C ALA A 270 -7.33 10.76 13.62
N ILE A 271 -6.35 10.96 12.73
CA ILE A 271 -4.96 11.30 13.06
C ILE A 271 -4.62 12.60 12.34
N PRO A 272 -5.07 13.77 12.82
CA PRO A 272 -4.83 15.04 12.13
C PRO A 272 -3.36 15.43 12.16
N ALA A 273 -2.91 16.24 11.21
CA ALA A 273 -1.54 16.73 11.14
C ALA A 273 -1.13 17.50 12.41
N THR A 274 -2.11 18.17 13.05
CA THR A 274 -1.98 18.80 14.38
C THR A 274 -1.64 17.83 15.53
N SER A 275 -1.78 16.51 15.34
CA SER A 275 -1.41 15.48 16.33
C SER A 275 -0.03 14.84 16.09
N LEU A 276 0.66 15.22 15.00
CA LEU A 276 1.87 14.53 14.52
C LEU A 276 3.19 15.09 15.07
N GLY A 277 3.16 16.09 15.96
CA GLY A 277 4.37 16.73 16.47
C GLY A 277 4.99 17.73 15.48
N LEU A 278 4.26 18.15 14.46
CA LEU A 278 4.67 19.15 13.48
C LEU A 278 4.62 20.57 14.07
N PRO A 279 5.38 21.54 13.52
CA PRO A 279 5.22 22.95 13.88
C PRO A 279 3.77 23.40 13.69
N MET A 280 3.21 24.14 14.65
CA MET A 280 1.77 24.48 14.65
C MET A 280 1.29 25.13 13.35
N GLU A 281 2.07 26.05 12.79
CA GLU A 281 1.75 26.72 11.52
C GLU A 281 1.70 25.71 10.36
N PHE A 282 2.73 24.88 10.24
CA PHE A 282 2.84 23.86 9.20
C PHE A 282 1.76 22.77 9.32
N ALA A 283 1.47 22.34 10.55
CA ALA A 283 0.46 21.33 10.83
C ALA A 283 -0.94 21.77 10.40
N ARG A 284 -1.33 23.01 10.75
CA ARG A 284 -2.63 23.57 10.38
C ARG A 284 -2.75 23.82 8.88
N MET A 285 -1.65 24.23 8.24
CA MET A 285 -1.59 24.36 6.79
C MET A 285 -1.77 23.00 6.10
N LEU A 286 -1.13 21.94 6.61
CA LEU A 286 -1.28 20.58 6.07
C LEU A 286 -2.69 20.02 6.25
N ASP A 287 -3.32 20.24 7.42
CA ASP A 287 -4.74 19.90 7.63
C ASP A 287 -5.64 20.70 6.67
N GLY A 288 -5.33 21.98 6.41
CA GLY A 288 -6.06 22.80 5.44
C GLY A 288 -5.92 22.32 3.99
N LEU A 289 -4.75 21.80 3.60
CA LEU A 289 -4.53 21.20 2.28
C LEU A 289 -5.35 19.92 2.07
N LEU A 290 -5.64 19.18 3.15
CA LEU A 290 -6.42 17.94 3.15
C LEU A 290 -7.91 18.17 3.45
N ASP A 291 -8.33 19.42 3.69
CA ASP A 291 -9.71 19.74 4.09
C ASP A 291 -10.71 19.32 2.99
N PRO A 292 -11.88 18.74 3.32
CA PRO A 292 -12.90 18.42 2.32
C PRO A 292 -13.47 19.65 1.59
N ASP A 293 -13.37 20.86 2.16
CA ASP A 293 -13.82 22.10 1.53
C ASP A 293 -12.81 22.61 0.47
N PRO A 294 -13.19 22.68 -0.82
CA PRO A 294 -12.31 23.14 -1.90
C PRO A 294 -11.74 24.55 -1.70
N GLU A 295 -12.50 25.46 -1.08
CA GLU A 295 -12.04 26.84 -0.83
C GLU A 295 -10.90 26.87 0.17
N ARG A 296 -11.04 26.11 1.28
CA ARG A 296 -10.01 25.98 2.30
C ARG A 296 -8.74 25.33 1.74
N ARG A 297 -8.89 24.29 0.92
CA ARG A 297 -7.75 23.66 0.24
C ARG A 297 -6.98 24.64 -0.62
N ARG A 298 -7.68 25.43 -1.44
CA ARG A 298 -7.07 26.46 -2.30
C ARG A 298 -6.32 27.52 -1.49
N HIS A 299 -6.95 28.05 -0.44
CA HIS A 299 -6.28 29.00 0.45
C HIS A 299 -5.04 28.39 1.13
N ALA A 300 -5.10 27.13 1.55
CA ALA A 300 -3.95 26.43 2.13
C ALA A 300 -2.84 26.16 1.09
N GLY A 301 -3.20 25.85 -0.16
CA GLY A 301 -2.28 25.70 -1.29
C GLY A 301 -1.52 26.98 -1.62
N ASP A 302 -2.25 28.11 -1.69
CA ASP A 302 -1.65 29.43 -1.90
C ASP A 302 -0.71 29.80 -0.73
N TYR A 303 -1.15 29.53 0.50
CA TYR A 303 -0.35 29.75 1.69
C TYR A 303 0.92 28.90 1.69
N PHE A 304 0.80 27.61 1.34
CA PHE A 304 1.93 26.68 1.24
C PHE A 304 3.00 27.20 0.27
N LEU A 305 2.61 27.52 -0.97
CA LEU A 305 3.56 28.00 -1.96
C LEU A 305 4.13 29.38 -1.64
N LYS A 306 3.39 30.23 -0.94
CA LYS A 306 3.88 31.55 -0.54
C LYS A 306 4.83 31.49 0.66
N GLU A 307 4.48 30.76 1.71
CA GLU A 307 5.14 30.84 3.02
C GLU A 307 6.20 29.76 3.25
N MET A 308 6.23 28.67 2.45
CA MET A 308 7.26 27.65 2.62
C MET A 308 8.72 28.15 2.60
N PRO A 309 9.13 29.16 1.80
CA PRO A 309 10.51 29.68 1.86
C PRO A 309 10.85 30.30 3.23
N ARG A 310 9.85 30.84 3.94
CA ARG A 310 10.01 31.33 5.31
C ARG A 310 10.00 30.17 6.30
N ILE A 311 9.01 29.27 6.22
CA ILE A 311 8.90 28.12 7.13
C ILE A 311 10.17 27.27 7.08
N ALA A 312 10.76 27.06 5.90
CA ALA A 312 11.99 26.31 5.69
C ALA A 312 13.23 26.90 6.39
N ARG A 313 13.21 28.19 6.75
CA ARG A 313 14.29 28.85 7.50
C ARG A 313 14.15 28.71 9.01
N THR A 314 13.09 28.04 9.49
CA THR A 314 12.90 27.76 10.91
C THR A 314 13.97 26.80 11.39
N VAL A 315 14.68 27.18 12.46
CA VAL A 315 15.69 26.31 13.07
C VAL A 315 14.97 25.21 13.85
N MET A 316 15.10 23.97 13.39
CA MET A 316 14.52 22.78 13.98
C MET A 316 15.60 21.74 14.27
N PHE A 317 15.44 21.02 15.36
CA PHE A 317 16.29 19.89 15.75
C PHE A 317 15.51 18.59 15.62
N ASP A 318 16.21 17.50 15.30
CA ASP A 318 15.65 16.17 15.53
C ASP A 318 15.57 15.95 17.03
N LEU A 319 14.35 15.79 17.52
CA LEU A 319 14.09 15.57 18.94
C LEU A 319 14.38 14.10 19.27
N GLU A 320 15.04 13.87 20.40
CA GLU A 320 15.13 12.52 20.95
C GLU A 320 13.72 12.05 21.36
N THR A 321 13.14 11.15 20.57
CA THR A 321 11.85 10.55 20.87
C THR A 321 12.03 9.17 21.46
N SER A 322 11.42 8.92 22.62
CA SER A 322 11.31 7.56 23.16
C SER A 322 10.64 6.64 22.13
N PRO A 323 11.09 5.38 22.01
CA PRO A 323 10.42 4.41 21.17
C PRO A 323 8.93 4.31 21.51
N PRO A 324 8.04 4.15 20.52
CA PRO A 324 6.61 4.04 20.75
C PRO A 324 6.30 2.79 21.57
N THR A 325 5.46 2.94 22.59
CA THR A 325 4.92 1.79 23.33
C THR A 325 3.88 1.09 22.45
N PRO A 326 3.98 -0.23 22.25
CA PRO A 326 3.00 -0.98 21.47
C PRO A 326 1.64 -1.00 22.18
N MET A 327 0.56 -0.67 21.44
CA MET A 327 -0.82 -0.71 21.96
C MET A 327 -1.34 -2.15 22.06
N VAL A 328 -0.90 -3.03 21.17
CA VAL A 328 -1.23 -4.46 21.15
C VAL A 328 0.07 -5.29 21.10
N PRO A 329 0.08 -6.56 21.51
CA PRO A 329 1.29 -7.38 21.53
C PRO A 329 1.96 -7.48 20.16
N VAL A 330 3.28 -7.21 20.13
CA VAL A 330 4.16 -7.39 18.98
C VAL A 330 5.38 -8.14 19.46
N TRP A 331 5.65 -9.31 18.89
CA TRP A 331 6.83 -10.10 19.20
C TRP A 331 7.85 -9.99 18.08
N VAL A 332 9.13 -9.98 18.45
CA VAL A 332 10.24 -10.01 17.50
C VAL A 332 10.88 -11.39 17.61
N ARG A 333 11.01 -12.07 16.47
CA ARG A 333 11.63 -13.40 16.39
C ARG A 333 12.68 -13.40 15.29
N PRO A 334 13.91 -13.88 15.52
CA PRO A 334 14.85 -14.04 14.43
C PRO A 334 14.33 -15.11 13.47
N ALA A 335 14.15 -14.77 12.19
CA ALA A 335 13.89 -15.78 11.17
C ALA A 335 15.19 -16.43 10.70
N LYS A 336 15.13 -17.72 10.34
CA LYS A 336 16.23 -18.43 9.69
C LYS A 336 16.36 -18.08 8.20
N HIS A 337 15.27 -17.61 7.60
CA HIS A 337 15.16 -17.24 6.19
C HIS A 337 14.40 -15.92 6.06
N GLU A 338 14.60 -15.22 4.95
CA GLU A 338 13.83 -14.02 4.61
C GLU A 338 12.34 -14.36 4.44
N ILE A 339 11.47 -13.53 5.03
CA ILE A 339 10.01 -13.66 5.04
C ILE A 339 9.42 -12.70 4.02
N ASP A 340 8.52 -13.20 3.19
CA ASP A 340 7.78 -12.40 2.20
C ASP A 340 6.31 -12.42 2.59
N THR A 341 5.78 -11.34 3.15
CA THR A 341 4.47 -11.35 3.80
C THR A 341 3.33 -11.09 2.83
N VAL A 342 2.28 -11.93 2.90
CA VAL A 342 1.04 -11.79 2.13
C VAL A 342 -0.12 -11.60 3.08
N VAL A 343 -0.97 -10.62 2.78
CA VAL A 343 -2.09 -10.25 3.63
C VAL A 343 -3.40 -10.72 3.03
N TYR A 344 -4.13 -11.57 3.74
CA TYR A 344 -5.53 -11.90 3.45
C TYR A 344 -6.42 -11.21 4.48
N SER A 345 -7.60 -10.75 4.07
CA SER A 345 -8.53 -10.08 5.00
C SER A 345 -9.96 -10.14 4.48
N SER A 346 -10.93 -10.13 5.40
CA SER A 346 -12.37 -10.06 5.12
C SER A 346 -12.76 -8.62 4.71
N ARG A 347 -12.78 -8.29 3.41
CA ARG A 347 -12.69 -6.89 2.92
C ARG A 347 -14.01 -6.24 2.49
N LYS A 348 -15.08 -6.96 2.14
CA LYS A 348 -16.26 -6.37 1.46
C LYS A 348 -17.54 -6.34 2.29
N SER A 349 -17.79 -7.30 3.19
CA SER A 349 -19.08 -7.44 3.87
C SER A 349 -19.37 -6.35 4.92
N PHE A 350 -18.33 -5.76 5.53
CA PHE A 350 -18.51 -4.84 6.66
C PHE A 350 -18.38 -3.32 6.33
N LEU A 351 -17.73 -2.95 5.23
CA LEU A 351 -17.34 -1.54 4.99
C LEU A 351 -18.15 -0.81 3.91
N ARG A 352 -19.03 -1.50 3.17
CA ARG A 352 -19.91 -0.87 2.18
C ARG A 352 -21.16 -0.29 2.84
N GLU A 353 -21.49 0.97 2.54
CA GLU A 353 -22.82 1.51 2.81
C GLU A 353 -23.90 0.63 2.15
N GLU A 354 -25.01 0.36 2.86
CA GLU A 354 -26.16 -0.35 2.32
C GLU A 354 -26.66 0.35 1.04
N GLY A 355 -26.55 -0.31 -0.12
CA GLY A 355 -27.21 0.13 -1.36
C GLY A 355 -26.34 0.36 -2.61
N ALA A 356 -25.05 0.02 -2.62
CA ALA A 356 -24.23 0.14 -3.85
C ALA A 356 -24.55 -0.98 -4.87
N PRO A 357 -24.87 -0.67 -6.15
CA PRO A 357 -25.22 -1.67 -7.15
C PRO A 357 -24.04 -2.57 -7.56
N GLU A 358 -24.29 -3.87 -7.66
CA GLU A 358 -23.35 -4.89 -8.15
C GLU A 358 -23.11 -4.76 -9.65
N THR A 359 -22.00 -4.15 -10.05
CA THR A 359 -21.55 -4.15 -11.46
C THR A 359 -20.05 -4.38 -11.54
N LEU A 360 -19.62 -5.64 -11.43
CA LEU A 360 -18.23 -6.04 -11.59
C LEU A 360 -18.15 -7.37 -12.36
N SER A 361 -18.36 -7.29 -13.67
CA SER A 361 -17.98 -8.34 -14.63
C SER A 361 -17.12 -7.68 -15.72
N ASP A 362 -15.99 -8.31 -16.03
CA ASP A 362 -15.02 -7.99 -17.09
C ASP A 362 -13.87 -7.04 -16.71
N VAL A 363 -12.83 -7.57 -16.04
CA VAL A 363 -11.60 -6.84 -15.73
C VAL A 363 -10.40 -7.49 -16.45
N ASN A 364 -9.84 -6.76 -17.42
CA ASN A 364 -8.47 -6.96 -17.95
C ASN A 364 -7.50 -6.01 -17.23
N ASP A 365 -6.19 -6.27 -17.30
CA ASP A 365 -5.09 -5.52 -16.63
C ASP A 365 -5.12 -3.98 -16.75
N VAL A 366 -5.85 -3.42 -17.73
CA VAL A 366 -6.06 -1.97 -17.94
C VAL A 366 -7.18 -1.39 -17.05
N GLN A 367 -7.83 -2.23 -16.22
CA GLN A 367 -8.98 -1.86 -15.40
C GLN A 367 -8.72 -1.91 -13.87
N LEU A 368 -7.47 -2.06 -13.42
CA LEU A 368 -7.12 -1.97 -12.00
C LEU A 368 -7.69 -0.68 -11.37
N ASP A 369 -7.53 0.43 -12.08
CA ASP A 369 -8.03 1.76 -11.74
C ASP A 369 -9.55 1.82 -11.51
N ARG A 370 -10.32 1.08 -12.33
CA ARG A 370 -11.78 0.98 -12.17
C ARG A 370 -12.15 0.05 -11.01
N TYR A 371 -11.39 -1.02 -10.79
CA TYR A 371 -11.57 -1.90 -9.64
C TYR A 371 -11.36 -1.14 -8.33
N TYR A 372 -10.26 -0.38 -8.19
CA TYR A 372 -10.01 0.44 -7.00
C TYR A 372 -11.04 1.53 -6.81
N LYS A 373 -11.43 2.23 -7.88
CA LYS A 373 -12.49 3.25 -7.83
C LYS A 373 -13.81 2.66 -7.34
N ASN A 374 -14.23 1.51 -7.89
CA ASN A 374 -15.45 0.82 -7.48
C ASN A 374 -15.34 0.18 -6.08
N PHE A 375 -14.15 -0.28 -5.70
CA PHE A 375 -13.88 -0.88 -4.40
C PHE A 375 -13.97 0.17 -3.28
N MET A 376 -13.39 1.35 -3.50
CA MET A 376 -13.37 2.48 -2.56
C MET A 376 -14.68 3.29 -2.54
N GLN A 377 -15.60 3.02 -3.46
CA GLN A 377 -16.87 3.72 -3.57
C GLN A 377 -17.82 3.29 -2.44
N GLY A 378 -18.37 4.24 -1.69
CA GLY A 378 -19.26 3.99 -0.54
C GLY A 378 -18.56 3.65 0.78
N MET A 379 -17.21 3.67 0.82
CA MET A 379 -16.44 3.60 2.07
C MET A 379 -16.09 5.00 2.58
N GLY A 380 -16.21 5.21 3.90
CA GLY A 380 -15.70 6.41 4.56
C GLY A 380 -14.17 6.50 4.54
N GLU A 381 -13.62 7.70 4.72
CA GLU A 381 -12.16 7.93 4.66
C GLU A 381 -11.40 7.20 5.78
N THR A 382 -11.95 7.15 6.99
CA THR A 382 -11.30 6.46 8.11
C THR A 382 -11.23 4.94 7.87
N GLU A 383 -12.28 4.36 7.28
CA GLU A 383 -12.33 2.96 6.87
C GLU A 383 -11.28 2.66 5.78
N LYS A 384 -11.17 3.53 4.77
CA LYS A 384 -10.12 3.46 3.73
C LYS A 384 -8.73 3.50 4.34
N ALA A 385 -8.51 4.41 5.30
CA ALA A 385 -7.25 4.55 6.00
C ALA A 385 -6.92 3.31 6.83
N PHE A 386 -7.91 2.72 7.52
CA PHE A 386 -7.73 1.50 8.29
C PHE A 386 -7.30 0.33 7.38
N LEU A 387 -7.98 0.12 6.24
CA LEU A 387 -7.59 -0.91 5.28
C LEU A 387 -6.16 -0.68 4.74
N ALA A 388 -5.83 0.56 4.38
CA ALA A 388 -4.48 0.90 3.93
C ALA A 388 -3.42 0.65 5.02
N ALA A 389 -3.76 0.91 6.30
CA ALA A 389 -2.88 0.63 7.42
C ALA A 389 -2.66 -0.87 7.64
N VAL A 390 -3.70 -1.71 7.47
CA VAL A 390 -3.57 -3.17 7.49
C VAL A 390 -2.72 -3.67 6.33
N SER A 391 -2.95 -3.17 5.10
CA SER A 391 -2.12 -3.50 3.94
C SER A 391 -0.65 -3.13 4.16
N ARG A 392 -0.38 -1.98 4.79
CA ARG A 392 0.98 -1.54 5.13
C ARG A 392 1.69 -2.52 6.07
N LEU A 393 0.98 -3.21 6.97
CA LEU A 393 1.59 -4.25 7.82
C LEU A 393 2.19 -5.39 6.98
N GLY A 394 1.59 -5.68 5.83
CA GLY A 394 2.08 -6.68 4.88
C GLY A 394 3.40 -6.34 4.20
N LYS A 395 3.83 -5.07 4.26
CA LYS A 395 5.14 -4.63 3.73
C LYS A 395 6.30 -4.89 4.70
N TYR A 396 6.01 -5.42 5.90
CA TYR A 396 7.02 -5.85 6.86
C TYR A 396 7.16 -7.37 6.83
N PRO A 397 8.33 -7.93 7.20
CA PRO A 397 8.51 -9.38 7.32
C PRO A 397 7.79 -9.90 8.58
N VAL A 398 6.47 -10.00 8.53
CA VAL A 398 5.61 -10.36 9.67
C VAL A 398 4.73 -11.56 9.35
N VAL A 399 4.55 -12.44 10.33
CA VAL A 399 3.63 -13.57 10.25
C VAL A 399 2.67 -13.57 11.43
N GLY A 400 1.41 -13.89 11.15
CA GLY A 400 0.38 -14.06 12.16
C GLY A 400 -0.95 -13.47 11.72
N GLY A 401 -1.70 -12.85 12.61
CA GLY A 401 -3.04 -12.39 12.30
C GLY A 401 -3.58 -11.37 13.27
N LEU A 402 -4.69 -10.77 12.91
CA LEU A 402 -5.43 -9.86 13.76
C LEU A 402 -6.93 -10.01 13.53
N ALA A 403 -7.70 -9.82 14.59
CA ALA A 403 -9.13 -9.67 14.56
C ALA A 403 -9.50 -8.39 15.32
N VAL A 404 -10.30 -7.53 14.68
CA VAL A 404 -10.85 -6.32 15.27
C VAL A 404 -12.36 -6.47 15.32
N ARG A 405 -12.94 -6.32 16.50
CA ARG A 405 -14.38 -6.34 16.72
C ARG A 405 -14.81 -4.98 17.24
N TRP A 406 -15.72 -4.34 16.53
CA TRP A 406 -16.31 -3.07 16.94
C TRP A 406 -17.66 -3.30 17.62
N GLU A 407 -17.77 -2.74 18.82
CA GLU A 407 -18.97 -2.76 19.64
C GLU A 407 -19.42 -1.32 19.95
N THR A 408 -20.53 -1.15 20.66
CA THR A 408 -21.02 0.20 21.01
C THR A 408 -20.15 0.97 22.00
N ASP A 409 -19.39 0.26 22.84
CA ASP A 409 -18.56 0.81 23.91
C ASP A 409 -17.10 1.04 23.47
N GLY A 410 -16.69 0.48 22.34
CA GLY A 410 -15.32 0.56 21.85
C GLY A 410 -14.97 -0.57 20.91
N ILE A 411 -13.68 -0.86 20.83
CA ILE A 411 -13.14 -1.91 19.99
C ILE A 411 -12.37 -2.93 20.81
N TYR A 412 -12.46 -4.19 20.39
CA TYR A 412 -11.74 -5.32 20.94
C TYR A 412 -10.78 -5.83 19.86
N ILE A 413 -9.49 -5.87 20.17
CA ILE A 413 -8.46 -6.30 19.23
C ILE A 413 -7.74 -7.52 19.79
N ASP A 414 -7.74 -8.58 18.98
CA ASP A 414 -6.94 -9.78 19.16
C ASP A 414 -5.83 -9.78 18.11
N THR A 415 -4.57 -9.86 18.52
CA THR A 415 -3.44 -9.89 17.59
C THR A 415 -2.48 -11.00 17.93
N SER A 416 -1.94 -11.63 16.89
CA SER A 416 -0.70 -12.37 16.99
C SER A 416 0.24 -11.87 15.89
N LEU A 417 1.21 -11.01 16.24
CA LEU A 417 2.10 -10.38 15.26
C LEU A 417 3.55 -10.74 15.57
N ASN A 418 4.15 -11.59 14.73
CA ASN A 418 5.54 -12.02 14.86
C ASN A 418 6.37 -11.34 13.77
N LEU A 419 7.08 -10.28 14.15
CA LEU A 419 8.00 -9.57 13.28
C LEU A 419 9.33 -10.30 13.21
N HIS A 420 9.84 -10.52 12.00
CA HIS A 420 11.04 -11.29 11.75
C HIS A 420 12.31 -10.47 11.51
N ASP A 421 12.22 -9.15 11.65
CA ASP A 421 13.33 -8.22 11.62
C ASP A 421 13.29 -7.25 12.81
N SER A 422 14.32 -7.31 13.66
CA SER A 422 14.42 -6.44 14.84
C SER A 422 14.69 -4.97 14.52
N HIS A 423 15.33 -4.68 13.38
CA HIS A 423 15.65 -3.30 12.96
C HIS A 423 14.39 -2.51 12.62
N LEU A 424 13.37 -3.19 12.11
CA LEU A 424 12.08 -2.58 11.74
C LEU A 424 11.10 -2.47 12.90
N LYS A 425 11.46 -2.93 14.12
CA LYS A 425 10.54 -3.00 15.27
C LYS A 425 9.86 -1.67 15.57
N THR A 426 10.62 -0.57 15.59
CA THR A 426 10.09 0.76 15.91
C THR A 426 9.07 1.21 14.87
N ALA A 427 9.41 1.10 13.58
CA ALA A 427 8.53 1.46 12.48
C ALA A 427 7.27 0.59 12.44
N PHE A 428 7.42 -0.72 12.65
CA PHE A 428 6.32 -1.67 12.69
C PHE A 428 5.36 -1.39 13.85
N VAL A 429 5.88 -1.12 15.05
CA VAL A 429 5.04 -0.73 16.21
C VAL A 429 4.27 0.56 15.92
N THR A 430 4.88 1.55 15.27
CA THR A 430 4.17 2.76 14.83
C THR A 430 3.06 2.44 13.82
N ALA A 431 3.30 1.55 12.85
CA ALA A 431 2.29 1.13 11.89
C ALA A 431 1.11 0.41 12.56
N VAL A 432 1.39 -0.49 13.51
CA VAL A 432 0.36 -1.18 14.32
C VAL A 432 -0.43 -0.18 15.16
N ASN A 433 0.24 0.76 15.85
CA ASN A 433 -0.43 1.79 16.64
C ASN A 433 -1.31 2.71 15.78
N ASN A 434 -0.88 3.04 14.55
CA ASN A 434 -1.71 3.78 13.60
C ASN A 434 -2.97 2.99 13.24
N MET A 435 -2.84 1.70 12.92
CA MET A 435 -3.98 0.81 12.63
C MET A 435 -4.98 0.78 13.80
N VAL A 436 -4.49 0.63 15.04
CA VAL A 436 -5.34 0.66 16.24
C VAL A 436 -6.04 2.02 16.40
N ASN A 437 -5.34 3.15 16.22
CA ASN A 437 -5.94 4.47 16.35
C ASN A 437 -6.99 4.76 15.27
N LEU A 438 -6.77 4.29 14.04
CA LEU A 438 -7.76 4.36 12.96
C LEU A 438 -8.99 3.50 13.26
N ALA A 439 -8.78 2.28 13.76
CA ALA A 439 -9.87 1.40 14.17
C ALA A 439 -10.76 2.05 15.25
N ARG A 440 -10.15 2.72 16.24
CA ARG A 440 -10.89 3.41 17.32
C ARG A 440 -11.80 4.53 16.81
N ALA A 441 -11.50 5.10 15.64
CA ALA A 441 -12.27 6.17 15.03
C ALA A 441 -13.38 5.70 14.08
N ILE A 442 -13.59 4.38 13.95
CA ILE A 442 -14.69 3.80 13.19
C ILE A 442 -15.84 3.50 14.16
N TYR A 443 -17.03 4.04 13.87
CA TYR A 443 -18.25 3.90 14.67
C TYR A 443 -19.27 3.01 13.95
N ARG A 444 -18.95 1.72 13.80
CA ARG A 444 -19.83 0.71 13.16
C ARG A 444 -19.76 -0.58 13.96
N ARG A 445 -20.76 -1.47 13.86
CA ARG A 445 -20.73 -2.79 14.53
C ARG A 445 -20.35 -3.89 13.57
N GLY A 446 -19.26 -4.59 13.83
CA GLY A 446 -18.86 -5.73 13.01
C GLY A 446 -17.48 -6.24 13.37
N ILE A 447 -16.99 -7.19 12.56
CA ILE A 447 -15.74 -7.89 12.79
C ILE A 447 -14.90 -7.79 11.51
N PHE A 448 -13.61 -7.52 11.67
CA PHE A 448 -12.61 -7.57 10.62
C PHE A 448 -11.53 -8.54 11.01
N LYS A 449 -11.20 -9.48 10.12
CA LYS A 449 -10.10 -10.43 10.31
C LYS A 449 -9.07 -10.24 9.23
N SER A 450 -7.79 -10.36 9.59
CA SER A 450 -6.70 -10.37 8.63
C SER A 450 -5.60 -11.34 9.04
N CYS A 451 -5.15 -12.13 8.07
CA CYS A 451 -4.07 -13.10 8.18
C CYS A 451 -2.86 -12.60 7.41
N LEU A 452 -1.66 -12.78 7.97
CA LEU A 452 -0.38 -12.44 7.39
C LEU A 452 0.46 -13.73 7.30
N PHE A 453 0.68 -14.21 6.08
CA PHE A 453 1.40 -15.45 5.80
C PHE A 453 2.76 -15.18 5.16
N ASN A 454 3.69 -16.11 5.32
CA ASN A 454 4.90 -16.13 4.51
C ASN A 454 4.59 -16.74 3.13
N ALA A 455 4.66 -15.94 2.06
CA ALA A 455 4.43 -16.34 0.67
C ALA A 455 5.25 -17.57 0.28
N ARG A 456 6.47 -17.68 0.82
CA ARG A 456 7.43 -18.76 0.52
C ARG A 456 6.99 -20.13 1.01
N ASP A 457 6.12 -20.17 2.01
CA ASP A 457 5.59 -21.41 2.59
C ASP A 457 4.25 -21.82 1.93
N THR A 458 3.80 -21.09 0.92
CA THR A 458 2.57 -21.38 0.19
C THR A 458 2.73 -22.69 -0.60
N LEU A 459 1.75 -23.58 -0.46
CA LEU A 459 1.66 -24.78 -1.27
C LEU A 459 0.93 -24.47 -2.57
N HIS A 460 1.53 -24.81 -3.71
CA HIS A 460 0.95 -24.65 -5.04
C HIS A 460 0.62 -26.01 -5.63
N ILE A 461 -0.64 -26.20 -6.01
CA ILE A 461 -1.14 -27.45 -6.56
C ILE A 461 -1.84 -27.14 -7.88
N ASP A 462 -1.31 -27.70 -8.95
CA ASP A 462 -1.77 -27.44 -10.31
C ASP A 462 -2.62 -28.61 -10.82
N ARG A 463 -3.55 -28.31 -11.73
CA ARG A 463 -4.32 -29.32 -12.49
C ARG A 463 -4.38 -28.94 -13.96
N GLU A 464 -4.52 -29.92 -14.85
CA GLU A 464 -4.51 -29.67 -16.30
C GLU A 464 -5.78 -28.96 -16.79
N GLY A 465 -6.90 -29.08 -16.05
CA GLY A 465 -8.10 -28.33 -16.37
C GLY A 465 -9.14 -28.24 -15.24
N PRO A 466 -10.15 -27.36 -15.37
CA PRO A 466 -11.05 -26.98 -14.28
C PRO A 466 -11.96 -28.08 -13.72
N HIS A 467 -12.07 -29.19 -14.45
CA HIS A 467 -12.94 -30.32 -14.08
C HIS A 467 -12.15 -31.51 -13.52
N GLN A 468 -10.82 -31.42 -13.45
CA GLN A 468 -9.99 -32.45 -12.83
C GLN A 468 -9.83 -32.17 -11.34
N ALA A 469 -9.60 -33.22 -10.56
CA ALA A 469 -9.25 -33.09 -9.15
C ALA A 469 -7.83 -32.48 -9.01
N PHE A 470 -7.59 -31.79 -7.90
CA PHE A 470 -6.24 -31.37 -7.53
C PHE A 470 -5.45 -32.58 -7.02
N GLU A 471 -4.26 -32.82 -7.57
CA GLU A 471 -3.40 -33.95 -7.18
C GLU A 471 -2.19 -33.49 -6.37
N LEU A 472 -1.96 -34.13 -5.22
CA LEU A 472 -0.81 -33.82 -4.38
C LEU A 472 0.48 -34.44 -4.92
N SER A 473 1.53 -33.61 -4.95
CA SER A 473 2.88 -34.10 -5.20
C SER A 473 3.40 -34.94 -4.02
N PRO A 474 4.10 -36.07 -4.26
CA PRO A 474 4.66 -36.90 -3.20
C PRO A 474 5.55 -36.11 -2.24
N GLY A 475 5.26 -36.20 -0.94
CA GLY A 475 6.07 -35.56 0.12
C GLY A 475 5.67 -34.13 0.50
N MET A 476 4.63 -33.57 -0.11
CA MET A 476 4.07 -32.27 0.28
C MET A 476 3.50 -32.35 1.71
N ARG A 477 3.78 -31.33 2.54
CA ARG A 477 3.32 -31.24 3.94
C ARG A 477 3.02 -29.80 4.32
N LEU A 478 2.06 -29.59 5.22
CA LEU A 478 1.81 -28.29 5.82
C LEU A 478 2.89 -28.01 6.89
N PRO A 479 3.63 -26.90 6.78
CA PRO A 479 4.64 -26.54 7.77
C PRO A 479 4.00 -26.11 9.09
N TYR A 480 4.63 -26.47 10.21
CA TYR A 480 4.26 -26.03 11.55
C TYR A 480 5.47 -25.94 12.47
N GLU A 481 5.36 -25.12 13.51
CA GLU A 481 6.32 -25.02 14.60
C GLU A 481 5.81 -25.74 15.86
N VAL A 482 6.71 -26.25 16.69
CA VAL A 482 6.38 -26.88 17.98
C VAL A 482 7.00 -26.07 19.11
N SER A 483 6.22 -25.72 20.13
CA SER A 483 6.72 -25.01 21.30
C SER A 483 7.64 -25.91 22.13
N ALA A 484 8.68 -25.34 22.76
CA ALA A 484 9.64 -26.11 23.54
C ALA A 484 9.10 -26.61 24.89
N ALA A 485 7.99 -26.03 25.38
CA ALA A 485 7.31 -26.42 26.60
C ALA A 485 5.79 -26.22 26.46
N PRO A 486 4.97 -27.01 27.17
CA PRO A 486 3.51 -26.81 27.21
C PRO A 486 3.17 -25.43 27.77
N GLU A 487 2.58 -24.56 26.95
CA GLU A 487 2.06 -23.27 27.40
C GLU A 487 0.64 -23.50 27.94
N LEU A 488 0.45 -23.53 29.27
CA LEU A 488 -0.89 -23.61 29.86
C LEU A 488 -1.63 -22.26 29.72
N GLU A 489 -2.79 -22.26 29.07
CA GLU A 489 -3.75 -21.15 29.11
C GLU A 489 -4.98 -21.48 29.97
N ASP A 490 -5.46 -20.45 30.67
CA ASP A 490 -6.67 -20.47 31.49
C ASP A 490 -7.89 -20.40 30.57
N ARG A 491 -8.73 -21.43 30.62
CA ARG A 491 -10.04 -21.60 29.95
C ARG A 491 -10.30 -20.66 28.76
N SER A 492 -9.78 -21.04 27.59
CA SER A 492 -10.21 -20.51 26.29
C SER A 492 -11.73 -20.55 26.17
N ARG A 493 -12.38 -19.43 25.81
CA ARG A 493 -13.71 -19.52 25.22
C ARG A 493 -13.61 -20.40 23.99
N MET A 494 -14.55 -21.33 23.87
CA MET A 494 -14.65 -22.26 22.75
C MET A 494 -15.04 -21.45 21.52
N HIS A 495 -14.06 -20.95 20.78
CA HIS A 495 -14.33 -20.28 19.51
C HIS A 495 -14.14 -21.27 18.39
N SER A 496 -15.24 -21.47 17.70
CA SER A 496 -15.32 -22.22 16.47
C SER A 496 -14.51 -21.50 15.40
N TYR A 497 -13.85 -22.27 14.54
CA TYR A 497 -13.43 -21.79 13.22
C TYR A 497 -14.59 -21.10 12.45
N PHE A 498 -15.84 -21.35 12.87
CA PHE A 498 -17.11 -21.06 12.21
C PHE A 498 -18.03 -20.05 12.94
N GLU A 499 -17.51 -19.13 13.76
CA GLU A 499 -18.42 -18.31 14.58
C GLU A 499 -19.23 -17.24 13.84
N ASP A 500 -18.85 -16.91 12.61
CA ASP A 500 -19.64 -16.02 11.79
C ASP A 500 -20.31 -16.88 10.72
N GLY A 501 -21.63 -16.77 10.59
CA GLY A 501 -22.38 -17.40 9.49
C GLY A 501 -21.74 -17.11 8.13
N PRO A 502 -22.19 -17.77 7.04
CA PRO A 502 -21.50 -17.76 5.76
C PRO A 502 -21.05 -16.34 5.39
N ASP A 503 -19.73 -16.11 5.40
CA ASP A 503 -19.19 -14.86 4.88
C ASP A 503 -19.58 -14.85 3.40
N PRO A 504 -20.35 -13.85 2.91
CA PRO A 504 -20.73 -13.80 1.51
C PRO A 504 -19.52 -13.76 0.56
N GLU A 505 -18.29 -13.58 1.07
CA GLU A 505 -17.04 -13.65 0.32
C GLU A 505 -16.37 -15.04 0.29
N GLU A 506 -16.73 -15.95 1.20
CA GLU A 506 -16.26 -17.33 1.18
C GLU A 506 -17.10 -18.15 0.19
N PHE A 507 -16.76 -18.02 -1.09
CA PHE A 507 -17.43 -18.75 -2.17
C PHE A 507 -17.00 -20.23 -2.24
N LEU A 508 -15.90 -20.58 -1.56
CA LEU A 508 -15.37 -21.94 -1.55
C LEU A 508 -15.91 -22.71 -0.35
N ILE A 509 -16.74 -23.70 -0.61
CA ILE A 509 -17.20 -24.64 0.41
C ILE A 509 -16.22 -25.79 0.47
N LEU A 510 -15.55 -25.97 1.61
CA LEU A 510 -14.62 -27.08 1.79
C LEU A 510 -15.37 -28.40 2.03
N PRO A 511 -14.82 -29.54 1.57
CA PRO A 511 -15.34 -30.87 1.84
C PRO A 511 -15.48 -31.17 3.33
N GLU A 512 -16.45 -32.01 3.69
CA GLU A 512 -16.74 -32.41 5.07
C GLU A 512 -15.52 -33.06 5.75
N GLU A 513 -14.68 -33.75 4.98
CA GLU A 513 -13.45 -34.39 5.45
C GLU A 513 -12.42 -33.36 5.94
N ILE A 514 -12.26 -32.25 5.21
CA ILE A 514 -11.38 -31.14 5.61
C ILE A 514 -11.96 -30.47 6.85
N MET A 515 -13.27 -30.22 6.84
CA MET A 515 -13.99 -29.57 7.95
C MET A 515 -13.89 -30.37 9.25
N THR A 516 -14.12 -31.68 9.19
CA THR A 516 -13.98 -32.61 10.33
C THR A 516 -12.55 -32.59 10.89
N SER A 517 -11.55 -32.53 10.01
CA SER A 517 -10.14 -32.48 10.42
C SER A 517 -9.79 -31.15 11.09
N LEU A 518 -10.32 -30.02 10.60
CA LEU A 518 -10.19 -28.69 11.22
C LEU A 518 -10.88 -28.63 12.59
N GLU A 519 -12.07 -29.22 12.73
CA GLU A 519 -12.77 -29.34 14.02
C GLU A 519 -11.98 -30.18 15.02
N ALA A 520 -11.40 -31.30 14.57
CA ALA A 520 -10.55 -32.13 15.43
C ALA A 520 -9.26 -31.39 15.83
N LEU A 521 -8.64 -30.61 14.92
CA LEU A 521 -7.51 -29.74 15.25
C LEU A 521 -7.86 -28.76 16.37
N ASN A 522 -9.08 -28.22 16.41
CA ASN A 522 -9.51 -27.30 17.46
C ASN A 522 -9.41 -27.89 18.87
N THR A 523 -9.51 -29.21 19.01
CA THR A 523 -9.34 -29.90 20.29
C THR A 523 -7.88 -29.98 20.76
N ILE A 524 -6.92 -29.73 19.86
CA ILE A 524 -5.48 -29.70 20.15
C ILE A 524 -5.08 -28.28 20.54
N HIS A 525 -4.25 -28.15 21.57
CA HIS A 525 -3.76 -26.85 22.01
C HIS A 525 -2.70 -26.33 21.03
N HIS A 526 -3.13 -25.44 20.14
CA HIS A 526 -2.32 -24.86 19.09
C HIS A 526 -2.86 -23.47 18.73
N THR A 527 -2.03 -22.71 18.04
CA THR A 527 -2.42 -21.49 17.34
C THR A 527 -2.15 -21.68 15.87
N GLY A 528 -2.99 -21.17 15.01
CA GLY A 528 -2.70 -21.25 13.60
C GLY A 528 -3.83 -20.83 12.69
N MET A 529 -3.48 -20.73 11.43
CA MET A 529 -4.35 -20.24 10.37
C MET A 529 -4.06 -20.99 9.09
N ILE A 530 -5.10 -21.21 8.30
CA ILE A 530 -5.02 -21.82 6.99
C ILE A 530 -6.01 -21.14 6.06
N ILE A 531 -5.58 -20.88 4.82
CA ILE A 531 -6.44 -20.35 3.76
C ILE A 531 -6.27 -21.21 2.51
N PHE A 532 -7.38 -21.57 1.90
CA PHE A 532 -7.47 -22.21 0.61
C PHE A 532 -7.93 -21.19 -0.43
N GLU A 533 -7.19 -21.05 -1.51
CA GLU A 533 -7.54 -20.21 -2.67
C GLU A 533 -7.60 -21.11 -3.91
N ALA A 534 -8.81 -21.42 -4.36
CA ALA A 534 -9.09 -22.27 -5.51
C ALA A 534 -9.39 -21.43 -6.76
N LEU A 535 -8.50 -21.52 -7.74
CA LEU A 535 -8.61 -20.93 -9.08
C LEU A 535 -8.86 -22.04 -10.13
N PRO A 536 -9.29 -21.70 -11.36
CA PRO A 536 -9.63 -22.70 -12.37
C PRO A 536 -8.60 -23.81 -12.55
N ASN A 537 -7.30 -23.50 -12.56
CA ASN A 537 -6.24 -24.48 -12.78
C ASN A 537 -5.25 -24.61 -11.62
N HIS A 538 -5.42 -23.83 -10.55
CA HIS A 538 -4.44 -23.70 -9.47
C HIS A 538 -5.14 -23.65 -8.12
N LEU A 539 -4.63 -24.39 -7.15
CA LEU A 539 -5.01 -24.29 -5.75
C LEU A 539 -3.78 -23.81 -4.97
N LYS A 540 -3.98 -22.76 -4.16
CA LYS A 540 -2.97 -22.27 -3.22
C LYS A 540 -3.44 -22.55 -1.80
N ILE A 541 -2.53 -23.02 -0.98
CA ILE A 541 -2.78 -23.22 0.45
C ILE A 541 -1.75 -22.43 1.24
N HIS A 542 -2.23 -21.44 1.96
CA HIS A 542 -1.45 -20.63 2.89
C HIS A 542 -1.67 -21.17 4.28
N SER A 543 -0.61 -21.44 5.03
CA SER A 543 -0.76 -21.91 6.41
C SER A 543 0.33 -21.37 7.31
N TYR A 544 -0.02 -21.16 8.57
CA TYR A 544 0.92 -20.90 9.65
C TYR A 544 0.37 -21.57 10.91
N TYR A 545 1.06 -22.59 11.39
CA TYR A 545 0.66 -23.34 12.57
C TYR A 545 1.78 -23.38 13.59
N ARG A 546 1.40 -23.22 14.87
CA ARG A 546 2.28 -23.43 16.01
C ARG A 546 1.56 -24.29 17.04
N LEU A 547 2.07 -25.50 17.22
CA LEU A 547 1.66 -26.43 18.24
C LEU A 547 2.19 -25.98 19.60
N LEU A 548 1.29 -25.83 20.57
CA LEU A 548 1.64 -25.39 21.92
C LEU A 548 1.71 -26.56 22.92
N ASP A 549 1.20 -27.73 22.52
CA ASP A 549 1.25 -28.98 23.28
C ASP A 549 2.08 -30.03 22.52
N PRO A 550 3.38 -30.17 22.81
CA PRO A 550 4.28 -31.08 22.10
C PRO A 550 3.86 -32.56 22.21
N ASP A 551 3.18 -32.94 23.29
CA ASP A 551 2.79 -34.33 23.53
C ASP A 551 1.74 -34.81 22.51
N ARG A 552 1.06 -33.88 21.83
CA ARG A 552 0.06 -34.17 20.79
C ARG A 552 0.56 -33.98 19.35
N GLU A 553 1.87 -33.87 19.14
CA GLU A 553 2.46 -33.63 17.80
C GLU A 553 2.07 -34.69 16.76
N GLU A 554 2.08 -35.97 17.13
CA GLU A 554 1.71 -37.04 16.18
C GLU A 554 0.25 -36.94 15.72
N GLU A 555 -0.64 -36.59 16.65
CA GLU A 555 -2.05 -36.36 16.34
C GLU A 555 -2.24 -35.10 15.51
N PHE A 556 -1.56 -34.01 15.87
CA PHE A 556 -1.60 -32.75 15.13
C PHE A 556 -1.15 -32.93 13.67
N ARG A 557 0.01 -33.59 13.46
CA ARG A 557 0.54 -33.89 12.14
C ARG A 557 -0.42 -34.73 11.31
N ARG A 558 -1.00 -35.79 11.90
CA ARG A 558 -1.98 -36.64 11.22
C ARG A 558 -3.20 -35.85 10.74
N ARG A 559 -3.69 -34.89 11.53
CA ARG A 559 -4.81 -34.04 11.11
C ARG A 559 -4.47 -33.13 9.94
N LEU A 560 -3.24 -32.60 9.89
CA LEU A 560 -2.77 -31.83 8.73
C LEU A 560 -2.63 -32.71 7.49
N ASP A 561 -2.15 -33.95 7.64
CA ASP A 561 -2.04 -34.93 6.55
C ASP A 561 -3.44 -35.36 6.02
N ASP A 562 -4.43 -35.49 6.92
CA ASP A 562 -5.83 -35.78 6.57
C ASP A 562 -6.43 -34.63 5.74
N ILE A 563 -6.18 -33.37 6.11
CA ILE A 563 -6.59 -32.17 5.34
C ILE A 563 -6.00 -32.22 3.93
N LEU A 564 -4.69 -32.48 3.82
CA LEU A 564 -4.02 -32.56 2.53
C LEU A 564 -4.62 -33.67 1.66
N SER A 565 -4.82 -34.87 2.23
CA SER A 565 -5.36 -36.03 1.50
C SER A 565 -6.75 -35.80 0.92
N ALA A 566 -7.54 -34.89 1.50
CA ALA A 566 -8.88 -34.54 1.06
C ALA A 566 -8.93 -33.37 0.03
N ILE A 567 -7.79 -32.78 -0.34
CA ILE A 567 -7.75 -31.65 -1.31
C ILE A 567 -8.37 -32.00 -2.67
N GLY A 568 -8.22 -33.26 -3.12
CA GLY A 568 -8.81 -33.70 -4.39
C GLY A 568 -10.34 -33.65 -4.41
N LEU A 569 -10.99 -33.52 -3.26
CA LEU A 569 -12.44 -33.40 -3.11
C LEU A 569 -12.93 -31.94 -3.19
N ILE A 570 -12.02 -30.95 -3.22
CA ILE A 570 -12.40 -29.53 -3.28
C ILE A 570 -13.09 -29.25 -4.63
N GLU A 571 -14.36 -28.91 -4.56
CA GLU A 571 -15.17 -28.47 -5.68
C GLU A 571 -15.49 -26.97 -5.57
N GLY A 572 -15.57 -26.29 -6.71
CA GLY A 572 -15.82 -24.85 -6.76
C GLY A 572 -14.56 -23.99 -6.83
N LEU A 573 -14.77 -22.68 -6.88
CA LEU A 573 -13.73 -21.65 -6.98
C LEU A 573 -13.98 -20.60 -5.90
N GLY A 574 -12.92 -19.99 -5.39
CA GLY A 574 -13.01 -18.97 -4.36
C GLY A 574 -11.97 -19.12 -3.27
N VAL A 575 -12.22 -18.46 -2.15
CA VAL A 575 -11.34 -18.47 -0.98
C VAL A 575 -12.12 -18.97 0.23
N SER A 576 -11.48 -19.77 1.08
CA SER A 576 -12.00 -20.15 2.40
C SER A 576 -10.88 -20.11 3.41
N GLY A 577 -11.11 -19.49 4.57
CA GLY A 577 -10.09 -19.19 5.54
C GLY A 577 -10.48 -19.53 6.98
N PHE A 578 -9.51 -20.04 7.72
CA PHE A 578 -9.68 -20.52 9.08
C PHE A 578 -8.57 -19.97 9.96
N MET A 579 -8.95 -19.36 11.09
CA MET A 579 -8.00 -18.78 12.04
C MET A 579 -8.35 -19.19 13.48
N LYS A 580 -7.34 -19.65 14.22
CA LYS A 580 -7.39 -19.89 15.66
C LYS A 580 -6.27 -19.09 16.35
N MET A 581 -6.68 -18.07 17.09
CA MET A 581 -5.76 -17.17 17.81
C MET A 581 -5.70 -17.54 19.30
N PRO A 582 -4.56 -17.33 19.96
CA PRO A 582 -4.48 -17.43 21.41
C PRO A 582 -5.24 -16.25 22.04
N TYR A 583 -6.15 -16.52 22.97
CA TYR A 583 -7.02 -15.50 23.58
C TYR A 583 -6.38 -14.72 24.74
N LYS A 584 -5.10 -14.95 25.03
CA LYS A 584 -4.45 -14.40 26.24
C LYS A 584 -4.45 -12.87 26.34
N ASP A 585 -4.69 -12.14 25.25
CA ASP A 585 -4.36 -10.71 25.18
C ASP A 585 -5.38 -9.80 24.47
N THR A 586 -6.67 -10.16 24.41
CA THR A 586 -7.70 -9.26 23.86
C THR A 586 -7.61 -7.88 24.50
N LYS A 587 -7.28 -6.85 23.70
CA LYS A 587 -7.17 -5.47 24.18
C LYS A 587 -8.43 -4.70 23.86
N PHE A 588 -8.99 -4.04 24.88
CA PHE A 588 -10.10 -3.12 24.72
C PHE A 588 -9.59 -1.68 24.56
N PHE A 589 -10.17 -0.95 23.62
CA PHE A 589 -9.93 0.48 23.47
C PHE A 589 -11.25 1.24 23.29
N PRO A 590 -11.45 2.37 24.00
CA PRO A 590 -12.61 3.21 23.76
C PRO A 590 -12.49 3.91 22.40
N HIS A 591 -13.66 4.21 21.82
CA HIS A 591 -13.75 5.02 20.62
C HIS A 591 -13.13 6.41 20.80
N ILE A 592 -12.62 6.96 19.71
CA ILE A 592 -12.12 8.33 19.64
C ILE A 592 -12.64 9.00 18.38
N GLU A 593 -12.89 10.31 18.45
CA GLU A 593 -13.17 11.08 17.25
C GLU A 593 -11.87 11.37 16.49
N ARG A 594 -10.85 11.84 17.23
CA ARG A 594 -9.51 12.14 16.72
C ARG A 594 -8.46 12.09 17.83
N LEU A 595 -7.19 11.92 17.45
CA LEU A 595 -6.08 12.05 18.37
C LEU A 595 -5.92 13.49 18.87
N PRO A 596 -5.47 13.68 20.12
CA PRO A 596 -5.26 15.01 20.70
C PRO A 596 -4.14 15.76 19.98
N GLU A 597 -4.22 17.09 19.99
CA GLU A 597 -3.19 17.95 19.42
C GLU A 597 -1.85 17.75 20.13
N ARG A 598 -0.78 17.67 19.33
CA ARG A 598 0.60 17.54 19.78
C ARG A 598 1.48 18.26 18.77
N TYR A 599 2.00 19.42 19.16
CA TYR A 599 2.86 20.24 18.31
C TYR A 599 4.34 20.06 18.64
N TYR A 600 5.18 20.47 17.68
CA TYR A 600 6.60 20.65 17.92
C TYR A 600 6.82 21.66 19.08
N PRO A 601 7.71 21.38 20.04
CA PRO A 601 7.91 22.21 21.22
C PRO A 601 8.41 23.61 20.85
N LYS A 602 7.93 24.63 21.57
CA LYS A 602 8.37 26.03 21.38
C LYS A 602 9.86 26.22 21.70
N ASN A 603 10.38 25.47 22.69
CA ASN A 603 11.79 25.45 23.03
C ASN A 603 12.32 24.01 23.00
N PRO A 604 12.99 23.57 21.93
CA PRO A 604 13.48 22.20 21.79
C PRO A 604 14.70 21.88 22.68
N ARG A 605 15.26 22.86 23.39
CA ARG A 605 16.46 22.70 24.24
C ARG A 605 16.19 22.60 25.74
N THR A 606 14.95 22.79 26.18
CA THR A 606 14.57 22.59 27.59
C THR A 606 14.22 21.13 27.83
N GLU A 607 14.85 20.48 28.81
CA GLU A 607 14.67 19.07 29.19
C GLU A 607 13.23 18.70 29.61
N ASP A 608 12.36 19.68 29.80
CA ASP A 608 10.93 19.51 30.10
C ASP A 608 10.10 19.30 28.82
N SER A 609 10.38 18.20 28.10
CA SER A 609 9.57 17.75 26.96
C SER A 609 8.56 16.67 27.37
N SER A 610 7.95 16.82 28.54
CA SER A 610 6.73 16.08 28.90
C SER A 610 5.54 16.78 28.24
N PRO A 611 4.59 16.07 27.61
CA PRO A 611 3.48 16.71 26.89
C PRO A 611 2.65 17.53 27.87
N THR A 612 2.69 18.85 27.70
CA THR A 612 1.80 19.76 28.42
C THR A 612 0.39 19.49 27.93
N VAL A 613 -0.35 18.64 28.65
CA VAL A 613 -1.81 18.63 28.59
C VAL A 613 -2.21 20.01 29.08
N GLN A 614 -2.44 20.96 28.17
CA GLN A 614 -3.08 22.21 28.52
C GLN A 614 -4.48 21.87 29.03
N ARG A 615 -4.62 21.76 30.35
CA ARG A 615 -5.91 21.91 31.02
C ARG A 615 -6.41 23.30 30.65
N VAL A 616 -7.48 23.34 29.87
CA VAL A 616 -8.30 24.53 29.67
C VAL A 616 -9.10 24.71 30.95
N GLU A 617 -8.48 25.29 31.96
CA GLU A 617 -9.18 25.91 33.09
C GLU A 617 -8.48 27.23 33.41
N ASP A 618 -9.31 28.27 33.55
CA ASP A 618 -9.05 29.61 34.07
C ASP A 618 -8.32 30.63 33.19
N ALA A 619 -9.08 31.48 32.48
CA ALA A 619 -9.31 32.87 32.91
C ALA A 619 -10.04 33.70 31.84
N LEU A 620 -11.26 34.15 32.20
CA LEU A 620 -12.02 35.34 31.75
C LEU A 620 -12.31 35.56 30.25
#